data_AF-A0AAU1GPT8-F1
#
_entry.id   AF-A0AAU1GPT8-F1
#
_cell.length_a   1.000
_cell.length_b   1.000
_cell.length_c   1.000
_cell.angle_alpha   90.00
_cell.angle_beta   90.00
_cell.angle_gamma   90.00
#
_symmetry.space_group_name_H-M   'P 1'
#
loop_
_entity.id
_entity.type
_entity.pdbx_description
1 polymer ?
#
loop_
_entity_poly.entity_id
_entity_poly.type
_entity_poly.pdbx_seq_one_letter_code
_entity_poly.pdbx_strand_id
1 'polypeptide(L)'
;MATRKGSYDWRFESGRLCLDLVATGAGNPGTADPLDRVEGLAGWLVAAGAVPPGTRLDGVDDHWLVRFRQLRSAVDRLLTAQLGGRGADGALERVNALAAGAPPGLCAVRAGNGALVRGLSAEPGCGALLAAVARDAVELLTDPAALAGLRRCEGDHCRRVYLDTSRGRRRRWCSSEVCGNRERVARHRRRHTEPPGSPADSPRA
;
A
#
# COMPACT_ATOMS: atom_id res chain seq x y z
N MET A 1 -5.68 27.11 19.18
CA MET A 1 -6.68 26.04 19.04
C MET A 1 -6.04 24.92 18.23
N ALA A 2 -5.56 23.87 18.90
CA ALA A 2 -4.74 22.83 18.27
C ALA A 2 -5.62 21.87 17.45
N THR A 3 -5.55 21.96 16.13
CA THR A 3 -6.07 20.95 15.22
C THR A 3 -5.30 19.66 15.43
N ARG A 4 -5.98 18.63 15.96
CA ARG A 4 -5.45 17.25 16.00
C ARG A 4 -5.27 16.77 14.56
N LYS A 5 -4.06 16.99 14.01
CA LYS A 5 -3.62 16.40 12.75
C LYS A 5 -3.61 14.89 12.96
N GLY A 6 -4.57 14.18 12.37
CA GLY A 6 -4.58 12.72 12.39
C GLY A 6 -3.28 12.22 11.78
N SER A 7 -2.37 11.76 12.63
CA SER A 7 -1.08 11.22 12.23
C SER A 7 -1.33 9.86 11.59
N TYR A 8 -1.55 9.84 10.28
CA TYR A 8 -1.44 8.61 9.51
C TYR A 8 0.03 8.17 9.55
N ASP A 9 0.26 6.98 10.08
CA ASP A 9 1.55 6.31 10.00
C ASP A 9 1.71 5.71 8.59
N TRP A 10 2.18 6.55 7.68
CA TRP A 10 2.36 6.22 6.28
C TRP A 10 3.59 5.33 6.09
N ARG A 11 3.37 4.00 6.05
CA ARG A 11 4.45 3.03 5.84
C ARG A 11 4.26 2.28 4.52
N PHE A 12 5.01 2.73 3.52
CA PHE A 12 5.03 2.24 2.14
C PHE A 12 6.14 1.22 1.93
N GLU A 13 5.99 0.06 2.57
CA GLU A 13 6.94 -1.06 2.44
C GLU A 13 6.44 -2.13 1.45
N SER A 14 5.40 -1.82 0.69
CA SER A 14 4.81 -2.74 -0.30
C SER A 14 5.64 -2.84 -1.57
N GLY A 15 6.51 -1.84 -1.81
CA GLY A 15 7.54 -1.84 -2.85
C GLY A 15 7.11 -1.29 -4.21
N ARG A 16 5.84 -0.88 -4.36
CA ARG A 16 5.25 -0.28 -5.57
C ARG A 16 4.10 0.64 -5.20
N LEU A 17 3.90 1.72 -5.94
CA LEU A 17 2.85 2.73 -5.69
C LEU A 17 1.44 2.13 -5.75
N CYS A 18 1.17 1.22 -6.69
CA CYS A 18 -0.11 0.54 -6.81
C CYS A 18 -0.41 -0.39 -5.62
N LEU A 19 0.62 -1.07 -5.08
CA LEU A 19 0.48 -1.92 -3.90
C LEU A 19 0.26 -1.07 -2.65
N ASP A 20 0.92 0.07 -2.56
CA ASP A 20 0.73 1.05 -1.50
C ASP A 20 -0.68 1.67 -1.51
N LEU A 21 -1.28 1.88 -2.69
CA LEU A 21 -2.70 2.25 -2.81
C LEU A 21 -3.60 1.16 -2.24
N VAL A 22 -3.39 -0.12 -2.61
CA VAL A 22 -4.18 -1.24 -2.09
C VAL A 22 -4.01 -1.38 -0.57
N ALA A 23 -2.81 -1.17 -0.06
CA ALA A 23 -2.49 -1.28 1.36
C ALA A 23 -3.26 -0.28 2.25
N THR A 24 -3.78 0.82 1.69
CA THR A 24 -4.64 1.79 2.42
C THR A 24 -5.94 1.15 2.92
N GLY A 25 -6.53 0.24 2.14
CA GLY A 25 -7.76 -0.48 2.50
C GLY A 25 -7.51 -1.80 3.25
N ALA A 26 -6.26 -2.27 3.27
CA ALA A 26 -5.85 -3.52 3.94
C ALA A 26 -5.15 -3.27 5.28
N GLY A 27 -5.49 -2.17 5.97
CA GLY A 27 -4.99 -1.83 7.30
C GLY A 27 -5.30 -2.88 8.36
N ASN A 28 -4.63 -2.78 9.51
CA ASN A 28 -4.96 -3.62 10.66
C ASN A 28 -6.36 -3.22 11.19
N PRO A 29 -7.08 -4.14 11.85
CA PRO A 29 -8.30 -3.78 12.56
C PRO A 29 -8.07 -2.57 13.49
N GLY A 30 -8.89 -1.52 13.34
CA GLY A 30 -8.78 -0.28 14.13
C GLY A 30 -7.94 0.84 13.52
N THR A 31 -7.25 0.63 12.39
CA THR A 31 -6.62 1.74 11.64
C THR A 31 -7.61 2.33 10.64
N ALA A 32 -7.82 3.65 10.71
CA ALA A 32 -8.70 4.35 9.77
C ALA A 32 -8.12 4.32 8.34
N ASP A 33 -8.97 4.09 7.35
CA ASP A 33 -8.59 4.16 5.95
C ASP A 33 -8.27 5.63 5.59
N PRO A 34 -7.06 5.92 5.12
CA PRO A 34 -6.71 7.28 4.72
C PRO A 34 -7.55 7.80 3.57
N LEU A 35 -8.09 6.93 2.73
CA LEU A 35 -8.94 7.32 1.61
C LEU A 35 -10.39 7.54 2.07
N ASP A 36 -10.66 7.69 3.37
CA ASP A 36 -11.97 8.07 3.88
C ASP A 36 -12.29 9.56 3.85
N ARG A 37 -11.28 10.39 3.58
CA ARG A 37 -11.42 11.84 3.53
C ARG A 37 -10.39 12.45 2.58
N VAL A 38 -10.70 13.64 2.09
CA VAL A 38 -9.88 14.42 1.15
C VAL A 38 -8.46 14.65 1.69
N GLU A 39 -8.32 15.02 2.97
CA GLU A 39 -7.01 15.29 3.57
C GLU A 39 -6.13 14.04 3.65
N GLY A 40 -6.77 12.88 3.83
CA GLY A 40 -6.07 11.61 3.86
C GLY A 40 -5.61 11.18 2.46
N LEU A 41 -6.39 11.44 1.41
CA LEU A 41 -5.92 11.25 0.03
C LEU A 41 -4.74 12.17 -0.29
N ALA A 42 -4.82 13.47 0.03
CA ALA A 42 -3.72 14.42 -0.21
C ALA A 42 -2.46 14.00 0.56
N GLY A 43 -2.61 13.60 1.82
CA GLY A 43 -1.51 13.08 2.63
C GLY A 43 -0.89 11.82 2.05
N TRP A 44 -1.71 10.87 1.57
CA TRP A 44 -1.25 9.65 0.92
C TRP A 44 -0.46 9.93 -0.36
N LEU A 45 -0.95 10.83 -1.23
CA LEU A 45 -0.29 11.17 -2.50
C LEU A 45 1.14 11.67 -2.29
N VAL A 46 1.37 12.51 -1.27
CA VAL A 46 2.71 12.99 -0.92
C VAL A 46 3.53 11.88 -0.29
N ALA A 47 2.97 11.19 0.71
CA ALA A 47 3.72 10.24 1.49
C ALA A 47 4.13 9.01 0.65
N ALA A 48 3.30 8.57 -0.31
CA ALA A 48 3.59 7.48 -1.24
C ALA A 48 4.56 7.88 -2.37
N GLY A 49 4.99 9.15 -2.42
CA GLY A 49 5.88 9.66 -3.45
C GLY A 49 5.24 9.85 -4.84
N ALA A 50 3.90 9.78 -4.91
CA ALA A 50 3.15 10.05 -6.15
C ALA A 50 3.42 11.49 -6.64
N VAL A 51 3.58 12.43 -5.70
CA VAL A 51 4.03 13.79 -5.95
C VAL A 51 5.23 14.15 -5.05
N PRO A 52 6.11 15.09 -5.47
CA PRO A 52 7.18 15.60 -4.61
C PRO A 52 6.65 16.27 -3.32
N PRO A 53 7.43 16.27 -2.22
CA PRO A 53 7.08 17.02 -1.02
C PRO A 53 6.86 18.51 -1.32
N GLY A 54 5.83 19.11 -0.71
CA GLY A 54 5.48 20.52 -0.91
C GLY A 54 4.69 20.82 -2.19
N THR A 55 4.36 19.82 -3.00
CA THR A 55 3.45 19.98 -4.14
C THR A 55 2.09 20.48 -3.66
N ARG A 56 1.57 21.54 -4.30
CA ARG A 56 0.21 22.03 -4.04
C ARG A 56 -0.80 21.02 -4.60
N LEU A 57 -1.82 20.75 -3.81
CA LEU A 57 -2.86 19.77 -4.10
C LEU A 57 -4.23 20.41 -3.85
N ASP A 58 -4.38 21.66 -4.30
CA ASP A 58 -5.54 22.50 -3.98
C ASP A 58 -6.81 22.00 -4.67
N GLY A 59 -6.66 21.19 -5.73
CA GLY A 59 -7.76 20.56 -6.47
C GLY A 59 -8.21 19.18 -5.98
N VAL A 60 -7.68 18.65 -4.86
CA VAL A 60 -8.12 17.36 -4.32
C VAL A 60 -9.49 17.52 -3.65
N ASP A 61 -10.46 16.72 -4.06
CA ASP A 61 -11.84 16.76 -3.57
C ASP A 61 -12.45 15.34 -3.42
N ASP A 62 -13.74 15.27 -3.09
CA ASP A 62 -14.48 14.01 -2.98
C ASP A 62 -14.54 13.22 -4.30
N HIS A 63 -14.51 13.90 -5.45
CA HIS A 63 -14.47 13.23 -6.75
C HIS A 63 -13.18 12.43 -6.88
N TRP A 64 -12.02 13.02 -6.53
CA TRP A 64 -10.76 12.30 -6.53
C TRP A 64 -10.81 11.11 -5.58
N LEU A 65 -11.36 11.29 -4.38
CA LEU A 65 -11.50 10.23 -3.38
C LEU A 65 -12.22 9.00 -3.94
N VAL A 66 -13.37 9.22 -4.60
CA VAL A 66 -14.14 8.16 -5.25
C VAL A 66 -13.32 7.47 -6.34
N ARG A 67 -12.62 8.23 -7.19
CA ARG A 67 -11.83 7.67 -8.29
C ARG A 67 -10.63 6.84 -7.80
N PHE A 68 -9.93 7.30 -6.77
CA PHE A 68 -8.82 6.55 -6.18
C PHE A 68 -9.29 5.26 -5.49
N ARG A 69 -10.44 5.29 -4.80
CA ARG A 69 -11.05 4.07 -4.24
C ARG A 69 -11.47 3.07 -5.31
N GLN A 70 -12.01 3.55 -6.44
CA GLN A 70 -12.36 2.71 -7.59
C GLN A 70 -11.13 2.05 -8.20
N LEU A 71 -10.05 2.82 -8.40
CA LEU A 71 -8.77 2.27 -8.87
C LEU A 71 -8.20 1.26 -7.87
N ARG A 72 -8.22 1.59 -6.57
CA ARG A 72 -7.80 0.68 -5.50
C ARG A 72 -8.52 -0.66 -5.57
N SER A 73 -9.84 -0.64 -5.68
CA SER A 73 -10.66 -1.86 -5.79
C SER A 73 -10.35 -2.65 -7.07
N ALA A 74 -10.12 -1.97 -8.20
CA ALA A 74 -9.76 -2.63 -9.45
C ALA A 74 -8.39 -3.32 -9.35
N VAL A 75 -7.37 -2.64 -8.80
CA VAL A 75 -6.03 -3.21 -8.60
C VAL A 75 -6.07 -4.38 -7.61
N ASP A 76 -6.79 -4.25 -6.49
CA ASP A 76 -6.92 -5.34 -5.50
C ASP A 76 -7.58 -6.60 -6.09
N ARG A 77 -8.61 -6.43 -6.93
CA ARG A 77 -9.24 -7.54 -7.67
C ARG A 77 -8.25 -8.21 -8.62
N LEU A 78 -7.44 -7.45 -9.35
CA LEU A 78 -6.41 -8.01 -10.26
C LEU A 78 -5.33 -8.77 -9.48
N LEU A 79 -4.83 -8.21 -8.38
CA LEU A 79 -3.84 -8.89 -7.53
C LEU A 79 -4.39 -10.18 -6.93
N THR A 80 -5.66 -10.15 -6.48
CA THR A 80 -6.34 -11.33 -5.95
C THR A 80 -6.53 -12.40 -7.02
N ALA A 81 -6.88 -11.99 -8.25
CA ALA A 81 -6.96 -12.87 -9.41
C ALA A 81 -5.61 -13.53 -9.72
N GLN A 82 -4.52 -12.76 -9.76
CA GLN A 82 -3.18 -13.29 -10.03
C GLN A 82 -2.70 -14.27 -8.94
N LEU A 83 -3.00 -13.98 -7.67
CA LEU A 83 -2.59 -14.85 -6.55
C LEU A 83 -3.49 -16.07 -6.33
N GLY A 84 -4.69 -16.09 -6.92
CA GLY A 84 -5.74 -17.08 -6.60
C GLY A 84 -6.46 -17.69 -7.79
N GLY A 85 -6.09 -17.35 -9.02
CA GLY A 85 -6.62 -17.93 -10.27
C GLY A 85 -8.09 -17.62 -10.59
N ARG A 86 -8.66 -16.53 -10.05
CA ARG A 86 -10.06 -16.12 -10.33
C ARG A 86 -10.13 -15.03 -11.40
N GLY A 87 -11.24 -14.96 -12.13
CA GLY A 87 -11.48 -13.90 -13.12
C GLY A 87 -11.58 -12.50 -12.50
N ALA A 88 -11.14 -11.47 -13.23
CA ALA A 88 -11.14 -10.07 -12.81
C ALA A 88 -11.97 -9.19 -13.74
N ASP A 89 -13.17 -9.64 -14.09
CA ASP A 89 -13.98 -9.05 -15.15
C ASP A 89 -14.23 -7.55 -14.94
N GLY A 90 -13.90 -6.75 -15.96
CA GLY A 90 -14.01 -5.30 -16.00
C GLY A 90 -12.91 -4.54 -15.26
N ALA A 91 -12.14 -5.18 -14.37
CA ALA A 91 -11.09 -4.50 -13.59
C ALA A 91 -9.87 -4.21 -14.46
N LEU A 92 -9.51 -5.14 -15.35
CA LEU A 92 -8.40 -4.99 -16.29
C LEU A 92 -8.64 -3.82 -17.24
N GLU A 93 -9.83 -3.74 -17.83
CA GLU A 93 -10.20 -2.68 -18.78
C GLU A 93 -10.17 -1.30 -18.11
N ARG A 94 -10.65 -1.20 -16.86
CA ARG A 94 -10.58 0.05 -16.10
C ARG A 94 -9.15 0.49 -15.80
N VAL A 95 -8.29 -0.44 -15.38
CA VAL A 95 -6.87 -0.13 -15.12
C VAL A 95 -6.18 0.28 -16.41
N ASN A 96 -6.39 -0.44 -17.51
CA ASN A 96 -5.82 -0.11 -18.81
C ASN A 96 -6.30 1.25 -19.33
N ALA A 97 -7.59 1.58 -19.18
CA ALA A 97 -8.14 2.87 -19.57
C ALA A 97 -7.52 4.03 -18.79
N LEU A 98 -7.30 3.85 -17.48
CA LEU A 98 -6.59 4.85 -16.67
C LEU A 98 -5.11 4.94 -17.02
N ALA A 99 -4.45 3.80 -17.25
CA ALA A 99 -3.04 3.74 -17.63
C ALA A 99 -2.74 4.40 -18.99
N ALA A 100 -3.72 4.44 -19.90
CA ALA A 100 -3.62 5.14 -21.18
C ALA A 100 -3.51 6.67 -21.03
N GLY A 101 -3.99 7.24 -19.92
CA GLY A 101 -3.83 8.67 -19.61
C GLY A 101 -2.37 9.08 -19.38
N ALA A 102 -2.05 10.37 -19.51
CA ALA A 102 -0.70 10.88 -19.28
C ALA A 102 -0.42 11.10 -17.78
N PRO A 103 0.67 10.55 -17.21
CA PRO A 103 1.07 10.79 -15.82
C PRO A 103 1.59 12.21 -15.65
N PRO A 104 1.80 12.69 -14.39
CA PRO A 104 2.35 14.01 -14.15
C PRO A 104 3.70 14.19 -14.84
N GLY A 105 3.84 15.28 -15.60
CA GLY A 105 5.12 15.62 -16.23
C GLY A 105 6.17 15.92 -15.16
N LEU A 106 7.37 15.35 -15.32
CA LEU A 106 8.49 15.54 -14.39
C LEU A 106 9.42 16.63 -14.91
N CYS A 107 10.00 17.40 -13.99
CA CYS A 107 11.09 18.32 -14.28
C CYS A 107 12.13 18.29 -13.15
N ALA A 108 13.34 18.76 -13.44
CA ALA A 108 14.34 19.01 -12.41
C ALA A 108 14.23 20.47 -11.96
N VAL A 109 14.14 20.70 -10.65
CA VAL A 109 14.11 22.04 -10.06
C VAL A 109 15.27 22.21 -9.09
N ARG A 110 15.77 23.43 -8.92
CA ARG A 110 16.83 23.71 -7.93
C ARG A 110 16.20 24.01 -6.57
N ALA A 111 16.61 23.25 -5.56
CA ALA A 111 16.30 23.56 -4.16
C ALA A 111 17.11 24.77 -3.68
N GLY A 112 16.73 25.36 -2.54
CA GLY A 112 17.40 26.54 -1.97
C GLY A 112 18.89 26.35 -1.66
N ASN A 113 19.35 25.10 -1.52
CA ASN A 113 20.76 24.74 -1.34
C ASN A 113 21.50 24.49 -2.67
N GLY A 114 20.87 24.77 -3.82
CA GLY A 114 21.44 24.58 -5.16
C GLY A 114 21.32 23.17 -5.74
N ALA A 115 20.91 22.16 -4.96
CA ALA A 115 20.75 20.79 -5.40
C ALA A 115 19.57 20.63 -6.39
N LEU A 116 19.71 19.73 -7.37
CA LEU A 116 18.59 19.34 -8.24
C LEU A 116 17.69 18.35 -7.52
N VAL A 117 16.40 18.66 -7.46
CA VAL A 117 15.36 17.79 -6.90
C VAL A 117 14.26 17.57 -7.94
N ARG A 118 13.51 16.49 -7.77
CA ARG A 118 12.35 16.17 -8.61
C ARG A 118 11.24 17.19 -8.37
N GLY A 119 10.77 17.82 -9.44
CA GLY A 119 9.59 18.66 -9.49
C GLY A 119 8.56 18.12 -10.50
N LEU A 120 7.41 18.79 -10.57
CA LEU A 120 6.39 18.56 -11.60
C LEU A 120 6.35 19.75 -12.55
N SER A 121 6.18 19.48 -13.85
CA SER A 121 6.11 20.53 -14.88
C SER A 121 4.84 21.38 -14.80
N ALA A 122 3.79 20.86 -14.15
CA ALA A 122 2.54 21.53 -13.88
C ALA A 122 1.88 20.92 -12.62
N GLU A 123 0.90 21.61 -12.05
CA GLU A 123 0.07 21.04 -10.98
C GLU A 123 -0.65 19.78 -11.50
N PRO A 124 -0.56 18.64 -10.80
CA PRO A 124 -1.10 17.39 -11.29
C PRO A 124 -2.62 17.36 -11.11
N GLY A 125 -3.37 17.06 -12.19
CA GLY A 125 -4.80 16.76 -12.10
C GLY A 125 -5.09 15.31 -11.68
N CYS A 126 -6.34 15.03 -11.29
CA CYS A 126 -6.80 13.70 -10.86
C CYS A 126 -6.42 12.60 -11.86
N GLY A 127 -6.74 12.82 -13.13
CA GLY A 127 -6.50 11.85 -14.21
C GLY A 127 -5.02 11.48 -14.36
N ALA A 128 -4.12 12.46 -14.20
CA ALA A 128 -2.69 12.21 -14.31
C ALA A 128 -2.18 11.34 -13.17
N LEU A 129 -2.60 11.61 -11.93
CA LEU A 129 -2.19 10.81 -10.77
C LEU A 129 -2.79 9.40 -10.81
N LEU A 130 -4.05 9.25 -11.24
CA LEU A 130 -4.65 7.94 -11.51
C LEU A 130 -3.86 7.17 -12.57
N ALA A 131 -3.47 7.84 -13.66
CA ALA A 131 -2.67 7.23 -14.71
C ALA A 131 -1.31 6.76 -14.20
N ALA A 132 -0.64 7.53 -13.34
CA ALA A 132 0.63 7.13 -12.73
C ALA A 132 0.49 5.83 -11.91
N VAL A 133 -0.54 5.74 -11.05
CA VAL A 133 -0.79 4.53 -10.25
C VAL A 133 -1.21 3.35 -11.12
N ALA A 134 -2.06 3.58 -12.12
CA ALA A 134 -2.55 2.54 -13.02
C ALA A 134 -1.42 1.97 -13.90
N ARG A 135 -0.51 2.82 -14.40
CA ARG A 135 0.67 2.37 -15.14
C ARG A 135 1.61 1.53 -14.27
N ASP A 136 1.85 1.94 -13.03
CA ASP A 136 2.64 1.14 -12.09
C ASP A 136 2.00 -0.24 -11.83
N ALA A 137 0.66 -0.30 -11.78
CA ALA A 137 -0.06 -1.58 -11.68
C ALA A 137 0.11 -2.44 -12.93
N VAL A 138 0.00 -1.86 -14.13
CA VAL A 138 0.23 -2.57 -15.40
C VAL A 138 1.64 -3.11 -15.45
N GLU A 139 2.66 -2.28 -15.20
CA GLU A 139 4.07 -2.70 -15.18
C GLU A 139 4.31 -3.87 -14.23
N LEU A 140 3.76 -3.81 -13.01
CA LEU A 140 3.84 -4.91 -12.04
C LEU A 140 3.16 -6.18 -12.55
N LEU A 141 1.94 -6.07 -13.10
CA LEU A 141 1.13 -7.22 -13.52
C LEU A 141 1.62 -7.85 -14.83
N THR A 142 2.44 -7.15 -15.61
CA THR A 142 3.01 -7.66 -16.86
C THR A 142 4.48 -8.10 -16.74
N ASP A 143 5.12 -7.90 -15.59
CA ASP A 143 6.49 -8.35 -15.33
C ASP A 143 6.50 -9.71 -14.60
N PRO A 144 6.90 -10.81 -15.26
CA PRO A 144 6.97 -12.13 -14.63
C PRO A 144 7.89 -12.18 -13.40
N ALA A 145 8.98 -11.40 -13.37
CA ALA A 145 9.91 -11.37 -12.25
C ALA A 145 9.32 -10.63 -11.05
N ALA A 146 8.54 -9.57 -11.29
CA ALA A 146 7.81 -8.88 -10.24
C ALA A 146 6.66 -9.75 -9.70
N LEU A 147 5.87 -10.39 -10.59
CA LEU A 147 4.82 -11.33 -10.21
C LEU A 147 5.34 -12.47 -9.33
N ALA A 148 6.48 -13.07 -9.68
CA ALA A 148 7.12 -14.12 -8.88
C ALA A 148 7.54 -13.64 -7.47
N GLY A 149 7.69 -12.32 -7.30
CA GLY A 149 7.97 -11.65 -6.04
C GLY A 149 6.75 -11.26 -5.22
N LEU A 150 5.54 -11.35 -5.76
CA LEU A 150 4.34 -11.00 -5.01
C LEU A 150 4.11 -11.99 -3.86
N ARG A 151 3.82 -11.44 -2.68
CA ARG A 151 3.56 -12.21 -1.46
C ARG A 151 2.42 -11.57 -0.68
N ARG A 152 1.67 -12.40 0.04
CA ARG A 152 0.74 -11.96 1.09
C ARG A 152 1.48 -11.95 2.42
N CYS A 153 1.21 -10.96 3.25
CA CYS A 153 1.75 -10.89 4.60
C CYS A 153 1.30 -12.10 5.43
N GLU A 154 2.24 -12.75 6.12
CA GLU A 154 1.95 -13.85 7.06
C GLU A 154 1.67 -13.36 8.50
N GLY A 155 1.39 -12.07 8.69
CA GLY A 155 1.04 -11.54 10.01
C GLY A 155 -0.43 -11.77 10.35
N ASP A 156 -0.74 -12.09 11.60
CA ASP A 156 -2.11 -12.32 12.09
C ASP A 156 -3.01 -11.11 11.79
N HIS A 157 -4.16 -11.30 11.13
CA HIS A 157 -5.06 -10.21 10.71
C HIS A 157 -4.46 -9.17 9.73
N CYS A 158 -3.32 -9.43 9.09
CA CYS A 158 -2.79 -8.57 8.03
C CYS A 158 -3.10 -9.17 6.66
N ARG A 159 -3.78 -8.42 5.79
CA ARG A 159 -4.16 -8.88 4.43
C ARG A 159 -3.34 -8.23 3.32
N ARG A 160 -2.30 -7.46 3.67
CA ARG A 160 -1.50 -6.72 2.70
C ARG A 160 -0.76 -7.64 1.73
N VAL A 161 -0.73 -7.24 0.47
CA VAL A 161 0.12 -7.79 -0.59
C VAL A 161 1.33 -6.89 -0.73
N TYR A 162 2.53 -7.46 -0.89
CA TYR A 162 3.77 -6.72 -1.10
C TYR A 162 4.65 -7.42 -2.15
N LEU A 163 5.58 -6.66 -2.72
CA LEU A 163 6.63 -7.15 -3.59
C LEU A 163 7.87 -7.50 -2.76
N ASP A 164 8.26 -8.78 -2.75
CA ASP A 164 9.48 -9.24 -2.10
C ASP A 164 10.71 -9.04 -3.01
N THR A 165 11.39 -7.92 -2.80
CA THR A 165 12.69 -7.58 -3.42
C THR A 165 13.88 -8.01 -2.57
N SER A 166 13.67 -8.72 -1.46
CA SER A 166 14.78 -9.16 -0.58
C SER A 166 15.65 -10.21 -1.27
N ARG A 167 16.92 -10.26 -0.88
CA ARG A 167 17.87 -11.28 -1.37
C ARG A 167 17.33 -12.67 -1.06
N GLY A 168 17.09 -13.45 -2.11
CA GLY A 168 16.56 -14.82 -1.99
C GLY A 168 15.06 -14.92 -1.70
N ARG A 169 14.31 -13.80 -1.73
CA ARG A 169 12.85 -13.74 -1.58
C ARG A 169 12.31 -14.50 -0.35
N ARG A 170 12.90 -14.19 0.81
CA ARG A 170 12.62 -14.88 2.09
C ARG A 170 11.80 -14.02 3.05
N ARG A 171 11.28 -12.88 2.60
CA ARG A 171 10.49 -11.99 3.47
C ARG A 171 9.13 -12.63 3.70
N ARG A 172 8.72 -12.76 4.96
CA ARG A 172 7.42 -13.31 5.38
C ARG A 172 6.36 -12.26 5.71
N TRP A 173 6.79 -11.04 6.02
CA TRP A 173 5.90 -9.97 6.48
C TRP A 173 6.06 -8.71 5.65
N CYS A 174 4.95 -8.01 5.40
CA CYS A 174 4.94 -6.74 4.66
C CYS A 174 5.68 -5.59 5.37
N SER A 175 6.04 -5.77 6.64
CA SER A 175 6.95 -4.91 7.39
C SER A 175 7.56 -5.69 8.54
N SER A 176 8.89 -5.64 8.66
CA SER A 176 9.61 -6.28 9.76
C SER A 176 9.38 -5.55 11.09
N GLU A 177 9.17 -4.24 11.03
CA GLU A 177 8.93 -3.37 12.20
C GLU A 177 7.50 -3.49 12.73
N VAL A 178 6.51 -3.64 11.84
CA VAL A 178 5.10 -3.72 12.23
C VAL A 178 4.66 -5.18 12.40
N CYS A 179 4.48 -5.89 11.30
CA CYS A 179 3.96 -7.27 11.33
C CYS A 179 5.00 -8.23 11.94
N GLY A 180 6.27 -8.12 11.53
CA GLY A 180 7.33 -8.97 12.07
C GLY A 180 7.58 -8.75 13.58
N ASN A 181 7.44 -7.52 14.09
CA ASN A 181 7.53 -7.28 15.53
C ASN A 181 6.28 -7.78 16.26
N ARG A 182 5.08 -7.52 15.74
CA ARG A 182 3.83 -8.01 16.33
C ARG A 182 3.82 -9.53 16.49
N GLU A 183 4.25 -10.27 15.47
CA GLU A 183 4.34 -11.74 15.55
C GLU A 183 5.40 -12.21 16.56
N ARG A 184 6.54 -11.50 16.67
CA ARG A 184 7.55 -11.78 17.71
C ARG A 184 6.99 -11.57 19.12
N VAL A 185 6.28 -10.46 19.35
CA VAL A 185 5.64 -10.14 20.63
C VAL A 185 4.53 -11.13 20.96
N ALA A 186 3.67 -11.48 20.00
CA ALA A 186 2.60 -12.47 20.18
C ALA A 186 3.18 -13.84 20.56
N ARG A 187 4.24 -14.30 19.87
CA ARG A 187 4.93 -15.54 20.21
C ARG A 187 5.55 -15.51 21.61
N HIS A 188 6.17 -14.41 22.01
CA HIS A 188 6.69 -14.24 23.37
C HIS A 188 5.57 -14.37 24.41
N ARG A 189 4.44 -13.68 24.22
CA ARG A 189 3.28 -13.76 25.12
C ARG A 189 2.73 -15.19 25.24
N ARG A 190 2.56 -15.91 24.12
CA ARG A 190 2.08 -17.31 24.12
C ARG A 190 2.96 -18.21 24.99
N ARG A 191 4.30 -18.06 24.90
CA ARG A 191 5.27 -18.84 25.70
C ARG A 191 5.25 -18.53 27.19
N HIS A 192 4.80 -17.34 27.60
CA HIS A 192 4.77 -16.91 29.00
C HIS A 192 3.37 -16.96 29.62
N THR A 193 2.34 -17.34 28.85
CA THR A 193 0.95 -17.44 29.32
C THR A 193 0.47 -18.90 29.38
N GLU A 194 1.25 -19.87 28.90
CA GLU A 194 1.00 -21.29 29.17
C GLU A 194 1.31 -21.58 30.65
N PRO A 195 0.31 -21.99 31.46
CA PRO A 195 0.59 -22.50 32.80
C PRO A 195 1.47 -23.76 32.66
N PRO A 196 2.42 -24.03 33.57
CA PRO A 196 3.11 -25.31 33.58
C PRO A 196 2.07 -26.43 33.58
N GLY A 197 2.14 -27.31 32.58
CA GLY A 197 1.14 -28.37 32.35
C GLY A 197 0.86 -29.14 33.63
N SER A 198 -0.41 -29.23 34.02
CA SER A 198 -0.83 -30.17 35.05
C SER A 198 -0.49 -31.59 34.57
N PRO A 199 0.16 -32.42 35.40
CA PRO A 199 0.48 -33.79 35.02
C PRO A 199 -0.80 -34.54 34.68
N ALA A 200 -0.76 -35.31 33.60
CA ALA A 200 -1.83 -36.19 33.16
C ALA A 200 -2.20 -37.18 34.27
N ASP A 201 -3.47 -37.17 34.66
CA ASP A 201 -4.03 -38.21 35.52
C ASP A 201 -4.11 -39.51 34.69
N SER A 202 -3.22 -40.45 34.98
CA SER A 202 -3.30 -41.81 34.44
C SER A 202 -4.38 -42.59 35.17
N PRO A 203 -5.16 -43.43 34.46
CA PRO A 203 -6.29 -44.12 35.05
C PRO A 203 -5.81 -45.24 35.99
N ARG A 204 -6.40 -45.32 37.19
CA ARG A 204 -6.29 -46.51 38.04
C ARG A 204 -7.57 -47.34 37.97
N ALA A 205 -7.33 -48.60 37.57
CA ALA A 205 -8.06 -49.86 37.73
C ALA A 205 -9.40 -49.86 38.49
#